data_AF-A0A8B6E6K2-F1
#
_entry.id   AF-A0A8B6E6K2-F1
#
_cell.length_a   1.000
_cell.length_b   1.000
_cell.length_c   1.000
_cell.angle_alpha   90.00
_cell.angle_beta   90.00
_cell.angle_gamma   90.00
#
_symmetry.space_group_name_H-M   'P 1'
#
loop_
_entity.id
_entity.type
_entity.pdbx_description
1 polymer ?
#
loop_
_entity_poly.entity_id
_entity_poly.type
_entity_poly.pdbx_seq_one_letter_code
_entity_poly.pdbx_strand_id
1 'polypeptide(L)'
;MFNVLIQHQQEERSLEKFWDLESIGVKADELETTTMKDFNDEYETKCITYQDNRYTAKLPWRNDFNELPTNYNVTLRRTCNMIDRLKKDTNMLKMYGDIIKDQKRRGFIERVTENGNQSNRIHYIPHHAVKKDSSTTPIRIVYDCSCHESPHKASLNDCLMSVPPMLNDLTGILARFRLHKHAVTTDIEKAFLNVELDKEDRDVTRFFWLSDPSDPDSPLITYRFRVVLFGTTCSPYILNATLMKHFKLNSCKTAEILKNDLYVDNVLSSFWDEKEMLKFYRESRDLLARGGFNLRSWTSNSTELLRLAQSEKCIERDTNIKILGLRWNESNENQKWRYCPTDANPADLLTRGITGTKFINNRLWFHGPEWITDKTQWPTWSGNEIVENENIMEIPTNETSEKQHVLLTSQKRQEFGIHKIMDIERYSSLKTLIRVTAYVMRFIQNCKLARSDRTLSELTVNEIQHATLTWIQTVQKSEYIMKCLIISTNL
;
A
#
# COMPACT_ATOMS: atom_id res chain seq x y z
N MET A 1 -1.00 26.95 -24.50
CA MET A 1 -0.71 27.55 -23.18
C MET A 1 -1.86 27.18 -22.26
N PHE A 2 -1.81 25.99 -21.66
CA PHE A 2 -2.85 25.47 -20.76
C PHE A 2 -2.34 25.59 -19.33
N ASN A 3 -2.84 26.62 -18.63
CA ASN A 3 -2.72 26.75 -17.18
C ASN A 3 -3.76 25.84 -16.53
N VAL A 4 -3.31 24.79 -15.86
CA VAL A 4 -4.14 24.05 -14.89
C VAL A 4 -3.72 24.52 -13.51
N LEU A 5 -4.53 25.41 -12.95
CA LEU A 5 -4.51 25.78 -11.53
C LEU A 5 -5.00 24.56 -10.73
N ILE A 6 -4.08 23.84 -10.10
CA ILE A 6 -4.41 22.86 -9.07
C ILE A 6 -4.64 23.66 -7.78
N GLN A 7 -5.88 23.63 -7.26
CA GLN A 7 -6.20 24.16 -5.94
C GLN A 7 -5.43 23.39 -4.87
N HIS A 8 -4.55 24.11 -4.16
CA HIS A 8 -3.87 23.67 -2.94
C HIS A 8 -4.89 23.25 -1.87
N GLN A 9 -5.18 21.95 -1.76
CA GLN A 9 -5.83 21.37 -0.58
C GLN A 9 -5.66 19.83 -0.55
N GLN A 10 -4.42 19.31 -0.50
CA GLN A 10 -4.18 17.89 -0.18
C GLN A 10 -2.72 17.46 0.15
N GLU A 11 -1.83 18.38 0.58
CA GLU A 11 -0.40 18.03 0.73
C GLU A 11 -0.02 17.23 1.99
N GLU A 12 -0.87 17.14 3.02
CA GLU A 12 -0.51 16.40 4.25
C GLU A 12 -0.61 14.88 4.16
N ARG A 13 -1.24 14.31 3.11
CA ARG A 13 -1.36 12.84 2.93
C ARG A 13 -0.25 12.21 2.08
N SER A 14 0.76 12.97 1.65
CA SER A 14 1.81 12.45 0.76
C SER A 14 3.18 12.23 1.41
N LEU A 15 3.51 12.92 2.51
CA LEU A 15 4.84 12.80 3.10
C LEU A 15 5.06 11.42 3.71
N GLU A 16 4.14 10.93 4.53
CA GLU A 16 4.26 9.65 5.22
C GLU A 16 4.38 8.48 4.23
N LYS A 17 3.57 8.48 3.16
CA LYS A 17 3.71 7.53 2.03
C LYS A 17 5.01 7.66 1.27
N PHE A 18 5.53 8.89 1.12
CA PHE A 18 6.80 9.15 0.47
C PHE A 18 7.97 8.60 1.32
N TRP A 19 7.92 8.81 2.64
CA TRP A 19 8.90 8.29 3.59
C TRP A 19 8.80 6.76 3.73
N ASP A 20 7.61 6.16 3.70
CA ASP A 20 7.41 4.70 3.63
C ASP A 20 7.97 4.09 2.34
N LEU A 21 7.83 4.80 1.21
CA LEU A 21 8.40 4.40 -0.07
C LEU A 21 9.94 4.51 -0.11
N GLU A 22 10.52 5.50 0.59
CA GLU A 22 11.98 5.64 0.74
C GLU A 22 12.57 4.70 1.80
N SER A 23 11.76 4.21 2.75
CA SER A 23 12.20 3.34 3.86
C SER A 23 11.99 1.85 3.60
N ILE A 24 11.94 1.43 2.33
CA ILE A 24 11.95 0.02 1.93
C ILE A 24 13.03 -0.76 2.71
N GLY A 25 12.60 -1.67 3.58
CA GLY A 25 13.47 -2.53 4.39
C GLY A 25 13.74 -2.06 5.82
N VAL A 26 13.26 -0.87 6.24
CA VAL A 26 13.33 -0.41 7.63
C VAL A 26 12.05 -0.81 8.36
N LYS A 27 12.18 -1.64 9.40
CA LYS A 27 11.04 -2.05 10.24
C LYS A 27 10.93 -1.11 11.44
N ALA A 28 9.70 -0.77 11.82
CA ALA A 28 9.42 -0.13 13.10
C ALA A 28 9.78 -1.04 14.29
N ASP A 29 10.02 -0.44 15.46
CA ASP A 29 10.50 -1.07 16.69
C ASP A 29 9.70 -2.33 17.11
N GLU A 30 10.40 -3.29 17.70
CA GLU A 30 9.90 -4.62 18.10
C GLU A 30 8.71 -4.59 19.09
N LEU A 31 8.49 -3.49 19.81
CA LEU A 31 7.41 -3.33 20.78
C LEU A 31 6.02 -3.20 20.11
N GLU A 32 5.91 -2.47 18.98
CA GLU A 32 4.63 -2.36 18.25
C GLU A 32 4.24 -3.68 17.58
N THR A 33 5.22 -4.53 17.26
CA THR A 33 4.99 -5.80 16.57
C THR A 33 4.29 -6.83 17.46
N THR A 34 4.54 -6.79 18.77
CA THR A 34 3.98 -7.78 19.72
C THR A 34 2.51 -7.51 20.02
N THR A 35 2.14 -6.26 20.35
CA THR A 35 0.74 -5.88 20.61
C THR A 35 -0.16 -6.07 19.39
N MET A 36 0.36 -5.78 18.18
CA MET A 36 -0.38 -6.00 16.95
C MET A 36 -0.58 -7.50 16.65
N LYS A 37 0.41 -8.33 16.97
CA LYS A 37 0.30 -9.79 16.79
C LYS A 37 -0.76 -10.40 17.70
N ASP A 38 -0.79 -10.00 18.97
CA ASP A 38 -1.80 -10.48 19.92
C ASP A 38 -3.22 -10.07 19.48
N PHE A 39 -3.38 -8.83 19.00
CA PHE A 39 -4.64 -8.38 18.41
C PHE A 39 -5.04 -9.21 17.18
N ASN A 40 -4.10 -9.48 16.28
CA ASN A 40 -4.37 -10.27 15.07
C ASN A 40 -4.83 -11.68 15.41
N ASP A 41 -4.14 -12.36 16.33
CA ASP A 41 -4.51 -13.72 16.76
C ASP A 41 -5.87 -13.73 17.49
N GLU A 42 -6.15 -12.71 18.30
CA GLU A 42 -7.45 -12.54 18.95
C GLU A 42 -8.58 -12.31 17.93
N TYR A 43 -8.38 -11.41 16.97
CA TYR A 43 -9.36 -11.09 15.93
C TYR A 43 -9.62 -12.29 15.03
N GLU A 44 -8.57 -12.97 14.55
CA GLU A 44 -8.70 -14.20 13.77
C GLU A 44 -9.52 -15.26 14.53
N THR A 45 -9.30 -15.40 15.84
CA THR A 45 -9.96 -16.45 16.64
C THR A 45 -11.41 -16.10 16.97
N LYS A 46 -11.68 -14.87 17.43
CA LYS A 46 -12.98 -14.46 17.98
C LYS A 46 -13.91 -13.81 16.95
N CYS A 47 -13.36 -13.14 15.94
CA CYS A 47 -14.15 -12.32 15.02
C CYS A 47 -14.34 -12.94 13.64
N ILE A 48 -13.59 -13.99 13.29
CA ILE A 48 -13.71 -14.70 12.01
C ILE A 48 -14.20 -16.12 12.26
N THR A 49 -15.31 -16.51 11.64
CA THR A 49 -15.86 -17.86 11.70
C THR A 49 -15.92 -18.47 10.31
N TYR A 50 -15.86 -19.80 10.23
CA TYR A 50 -15.91 -20.55 8.98
C TYR A 50 -17.01 -21.60 9.06
N GLN A 51 -18.02 -21.49 8.19
CA GLN A 51 -19.15 -22.40 8.11
C GLN A 51 -19.59 -22.52 6.63
N ASP A 52 -19.98 -23.73 6.21
CA ASP A 52 -20.52 -23.99 4.87
C ASP A 52 -19.68 -23.43 3.69
N ASN A 53 -18.36 -23.62 3.75
CA ASN A 53 -17.39 -23.08 2.77
C ASN A 53 -17.41 -21.56 2.61
N ARG A 54 -17.83 -20.82 3.64
CA ARG A 54 -17.74 -19.37 3.68
C ARG A 54 -17.21 -18.87 5.01
N TYR A 55 -16.42 -17.80 4.92
CA TYR A 55 -15.98 -17.05 6.07
C TYR A 55 -16.98 -15.95 6.41
N THR A 56 -17.28 -15.78 7.68
CA THR A 56 -18.04 -14.66 8.23
C THR A 56 -17.14 -13.88 9.18
N ALA A 57 -17.07 -12.55 9.03
CA ALA A 57 -16.24 -11.68 9.84
C ALA A 57 -17.07 -10.59 10.54
N LYS A 58 -16.67 -10.23 11.77
CA LYS A 58 -17.17 -9.06 12.51
C LYS A 58 -16.35 -7.82 12.18
N LEU A 59 -16.97 -6.63 12.21
CA LEU A 59 -16.24 -5.38 12.09
C LEU A 59 -15.33 -5.16 13.32
N PRO A 60 -14.07 -4.74 13.14
CA PRO A 60 -13.19 -4.41 14.26
C PRO A 60 -13.58 -3.03 14.81
N TRP A 61 -14.49 -3.03 15.77
CA TRP A 61 -14.93 -1.83 16.49
C TRP A 61 -13.82 -1.34 17.42
N ARG A 62 -13.66 -0.01 17.54
CA ARG A 62 -12.78 0.57 18.54
C ARG A 62 -13.34 0.35 19.95
N ASN A 63 -12.50 0.41 20.98
CA ASN A 63 -12.98 0.33 22.36
C ASN A 63 -13.46 1.68 22.92
N ASP A 64 -13.03 2.79 22.31
CA ASP A 64 -13.19 4.16 22.80
C ASP A 64 -14.26 4.98 22.05
N PHE A 65 -15.02 4.38 21.12
CA PHE A 65 -16.06 5.12 20.41
C PHE A 65 -17.37 5.16 21.23
N ASN A 66 -17.95 6.34 21.38
CA ASN A 66 -19.15 6.54 22.17
C ASN A 66 -20.40 5.95 21.51
N GLU A 67 -20.75 6.45 20.32
CA GLU A 67 -21.98 6.12 19.63
C GLU A 67 -21.82 6.38 18.13
N LEU A 68 -22.37 5.48 17.31
CA LEU A 68 -22.48 5.67 15.86
C LEU A 68 -23.86 6.25 15.56
N PRO A 69 -23.99 7.52 15.12
CA PRO A 69 -25.28 8.10 14.72
C PRO A 69 -25.85 7.40 13.49
N THR A 70 -27.13 7.54 13.19
CA THR A 70 -27.73 6.82 12.05
C THR A 70 -27.35 7.37 10.68
N ASN A 71 -26.99 8.65 10.56
CA ASN A 71 -26.82 9.35 9.28
C ASN A 71 -28.05 9.31 8.34
N TYR A 72 -29.25 8.99 8.84
CA TYR A 72 -30.44 8.77 8.02
C TYR A 72 -30.76 9.97 7.11
N ASN A 73 -30.93 11.16 7.70
CA ASN A 73 -31.36 12.37 6.98
C ASN A 73 -30.31 12.83 5.96
N VAL A 74 -29.03 12.75 6.31
CA VAL A 74 -27.91 13.12 5.43
C VAL A 74 -27.85 12.17 4.23
N THR A 75 -27.96 10.87 4.47
CA THR A 75 -27.91 9.84 3.43
C THR A 75 -29.13 9.91 2.52
N LEU A 76 -30.32 10.12 3.08
CA LEU A 76 -31.55 10.31 2.31
C LEU A 76 -31.43 11.49 1.35
N ARG A 77 -31.04 12.66 1.85
CA ARG A 77 -30.84 13.86 1.03
C ARG A 77 -29.79 13.65 -0.07
N ARG A 78 -28.64 13.02 0.25
CA ARG A 78 -27.61 12.72 -0.75
C ARG A 78 -28.10 11.74 -1.82
N THR A 79 -28.91 10.76 -1.43
CA THR A 79 -29.50 9.78 -2.35
C THR A 79 -30.49 10.45 -3.30
N CYS A 80 -31.42 11.28 -2.79
CA CYS A 80 -32.36 12.03 -3.65
C CYS A 80 -31.61 12.92 -4.65
N ASN A 81 -30.64 13.70 -4.18
CA ASN A 81 -29.82 14.55 -5.06
C ASN A 81 -29.01 13.76 -6.09
N MET A 82 -28.58 12.53 -5.77
CA MET A 82 -27.94 11.64 -6.72
C MET A 82 -28.95 11.14 -7.76
N ILE A 83 -30.12 10.69 -7.33
CA ILE A 83 -31.19 10.22 -8.21
C ILE A 83 -31.59 11.33 -9.17
N ASP A 84 -31.85 12.57 -8.71
CA ASP A 84 -32.19 13.73 -9.54
C ASP A 84 -31.15 14.03 -10.62
N ARG A 85 -29.87 13.75 -10.35
CA ARG A 85 -28.81 13.83 -11.36
C ARG A 85 -28.86 12.67 -12.34
N LEU A 86 -29.10 11.45 -11.86
CA LEU A 86 -29.27 10.26 -12.70
C LEU A 86 -30.51 10.32 -13.59
N LYS A 87 -31.61 10.96 -13.16
CA LYS A 87 -32.84 11.14 -13.99
C LYS A 87 -32.55 11.84 -15.32
N LYS A 88 -31.52 12.69 -15.37
CA LYS A 88 -31.11 13.42 -16.57
C LYS A 88 -30.37 12.56 -17.60
N ASP A 89 -29.89 11.38 -17.19
CA ASP A 89 -29.16 10.43 -18.03
C ASP A 89 -29.74 9.02 -17.83
N THR A 90 -30.73 8.68 -18.66
CA THR A 90 -31.46 7.40 -18.59
C THR A 90 -30.54 6.19 -18.72
N ASN A 91 -29.46 6.31 -19.51
CA ASN A 91 -28.49 5.22 -19.67
C ASN A 91 -27.73 5.01 -18.36
N MET A 92 -27.22 6.08 -17.75
CA MET A 92 -26.54 6.00 -16.45
C MET A 92 -27.45 5.47 -15.35
N LEU A 93 -28.71 5.90 -15.29
CA LEU A 93 -29.69 5.38 -14.32
C LEU A 93 -29.90 3.88 -14.48
N LYS A 94 -30.12 3.41 -15.72
CA LYS A 94 -30.29 1.98 -16.03
C LYS A 94 -29.07 1.17 -15.61
N MET A 95 -27.87 1.64 -15.97
CA MET A 95 -26.61 0.96 -15.60
C MET A 95 -26.41 0.89 -14.08
N TYR A 96 -26.76 1.96 -13.37
CA TYR A 96 -26.72 1.98 -11.91
C TYR A 96 -27.68 0.93 -11.32
N GLY A 97 -28.92 0.91 -11.82
CA GLY A 97 -29.95 -0.05 -11.43
C GLY A 97 -29.54 -1.50 -11.70
N ASP A 98 -28.93 -1.76 -12.85
CA ASP A 98 -28.43 -3.09 -13.23
C ASP A 98 -27.33 -3.58 -12.29
N ILE A 99 -26.43 -2.69 -11.83
CA ILE A 99 -25.39 -3.04 -10.85
C ILE A 99 -26.02 -3.41 -9.49
N ILE A 100 -26.95 -2.60 -8.98
CA ILE A 100 -27.63 -2.90 -7.70
C ILE A 100 -28.42 -4.21 -7.81
N LYS A 101 -29.10 -4.43 -8.95
CA LYS A 101 -29.83 -5.67 -9.23
C LYS A 101 -28.91 -6.89 -9.28
N ASP A 102 -27.73 -6.77 -9.90
CA ASP A 102 -26.70 -7.83 -9.88
C ASP A 102 -26.20 -8.10 -8.46
N GLN A 103 -25.86 -7.07 -7.69
CA GLN A 103 -25.41 -7.23 -6.30
C GLN A 103 -26.45 -7.97 -5.44
N LYS A 104 -27.73 -7.63 -5.61
CA LYS A 104 -28.84 -8.33 -4.92
C LYS A 104 -28.95 -9.77 -5.39
N ARG A 105 -28.94 -10.02 -6.71
CA ARG A 105 -29.02 -11.38 -7.29
C ARG A 105 -27.89 -12.27 -6.81
N ARG A 106 -26.68 -11.73 -6.69
CA ARG A 106 -25.48 -12.45 -6.20
C ARG A 106 -25.46 -12.59 -4.67
N GLY A 107 -26.42 -12.01 -3.97
CA GLY A 107 -26.57 -12.11 -2.52
C GLY A 107 -25.61 -11.24 -1.71
N PHE A 108 -24.97 -10.24 -2.33
CA PHE A 108 -24.07 -9.31 -1.63
C PHE A 108 -24.81 -8.29 -0.78
N ILE A 109 -26.02 -7.94 -1.20
CA ILE A 109 -26.92 -7.04 -0.50
C ILE A 109 -28.27 -7.71 -0.31
N GLU A 110 -28.98 -7.30 0.73
CA GLU A 110 -30.35 -7.73 1.01
C GLU A 110 -31.23 -6.54 1.37
N ARG A 111 -32.55 -6.67 1.12
CA ARG A 111 -33.52 -5.65 1.50
C ARG A 111 -33.79 -5.75 3.00
N VAL A 112 -33.82 -4.61 3.69
CA VAL A 112 -34.21 -4.54 5.09
C VAL A 112 -35.74 -4.60 5.21
N THR A 113 -36.25 -5.48 6.08
CA THR A 113 -37.68 -5.61 6.43
C THR A 113 -37.94 -4.95 7.79
N GLU A 114 -39.19 -4.59 8.09
CA GLU A 114 -39.58 -3.87 9.32
C GLU A 114 -39.25 -4.63 10.62
N ASN A 115 -39.29 -5.98 10.58
CA ASN A 115 -38.87 -6.85 11.68
C ASN A 115 -37.39 -7.29 11.57
N GLY A 116 -36.63 -6.70 10.65
CA GLY A 116 -35.31 -7.17 10.23
C GLY A 116 -34.12 -6.52 10.94
N ASN A 117 -34.36 -5.61 11.90
CA ASN A 117 -33.29 -5.04 12.73
C ASN A 117 -32.69 -6.16 13.58
N GLN A 118 -31.47 -6.57 13.23
CA GLN A 118 -30.75 -7.63 13.94
C GLN A 118 -29.67 -7.05 14.85
N SER A 119 -29.43 -5.74 14.77
CA SER A 119 -28.42 -5.03 15.53
C SER A 119 -29.00 -3.89 16.35
N ASN A 120 -28.34 -3.60 17.47
CA ASN A 120 -28.55 -2.37 18.24
C ASN A 120 -27.98 -1.13 17.53
N ARG A 121 -27.16 -1.30 16.48
CA ARG A 121 -26.53 -0.21 15.73
C ARG A 121 -27.10 -0.14 14.32
N ILE A 122 -27.62 1.02 13.95
CA ILE A 122 -28.16 1.30 12.62
C ILE A 122 -27.43 2.50 12.06
N HIS A 123 -26.83 2.37 10.88
CA HIS A 123 -26.13 3.45 10.19
C HIS A 123 -26.34 3.37 8.69
N TYR A 124 -26.47 4.53 8.05
CA TYR A 124 -26.68 4.67 6.62
C TYR A 124 -25.46 5.27 5.93
N ILE A 125 -25.01 4.61 4.86
CA ILE A 125 -23.86 5.01 4.04
C ILE A 125 -24.37 5.55 2.69
N PRO A 126 -24.09 6.82 2.34
CA PRO A 126 -24.44 7.35 1.03
C PRO A 126 -23.55 6.73 -0.05
N HIS A 127 -24.04 6.73 -1.28
CA HIS A 127 -23.33 6.16 -2.41
C HIS A 127 -23.43 7.04 -3.65
N HIS A 128 -22.50 6.87 -4.58
CA HIS A 128 -22.45 7.58 -5.85
C HIS A 128 -21.68 6.79 -6.91
N ALA A 129 -21.91 7.11 -8.18
CA ALA A 129 -21.15 6.50 -9.28
C ALA A 129 -19.86 7.29 -9.54
N VAL A 130 -18.77 6.56 -9.76
CA VAL A 130 -17.52 7.08 -10.34
C VAL A 130 -17.28 6.43 -11.69
N LYS A 131 -16.71 7.17 -12.64
CA LYS A 131 -16.39 6.63 -13.97
C LYS A 131 -15.16 5.71 -13.86
N LYS A 132 -15.17 4.63 -14.64
CA LYS A 132 -14.07 3.68 -14.78
C LYS A 132 -13.66 3.60 -16.24
N ASP A 133 -12.36 3.46 -16.49
CA ASP A 133 -11.82 3.09 -17.79
C ASP A 133 -12.06 1.59 -18.03
N SER A 134 -13.30 1.23 -18.32
CA SER A 134 -13.71 -0.14 -18.62
C SER A 134 -14.72 -0.13 -19.76
N SER A 135 -14.46 -0.94 -20.79
CA SER A 135 -15.32 -1.10 -21.95
C SER A 135 -16.67 -1.75 -21.62
N THR A 136 -16.72 -2.62 -20.59
CA THR A 136 -17.92 -3.38 -20.23
C THR A 136 -18.74 -2.75 -19.11
N THR A 137 -18.11 -2.03 -18.18
CA THR A 137 -18.80 -1.40 -17.05
C THR A 137 -18.14 -0.05 -16.73
N PRO A 138 -18.54 1.03 -17.43
CA PRO A 138 -17.90 2.34 -17.33
C PRO A 138 -18.17 3.07 -16.01
N ILE A 139 -18.93 2.47 -15.07
CA ILE A 139 -19.19 3.04 -13.75
C ILE A 139 -18.91 2.04 -12.63
N ARG A 140 -18.50 2.57 -11.47
CA ARG A 140 -18.40 1.85 -10.20
C ARG A 140 -19.22 2.60 -9.16
N ILE A 141 -20.02 1.87 -8.39
CA ILE A 141 -20.72 2.44 -7.22
C ILE A 141 -19.75 2.46 -6.04
N VAL A 142 -19.57 3.64 -5.46
CA VAL A 142 -18.73 3.87 -4.27
C VAL A 142 -19.64 4.21 -3.10
N TYR A 143 -19.40 3.56 -1.97
CA TYR A 143 -20.10 3.79 -0.71
C TYR A 143 -19.19 4.58 0.23
N ASP A 144 -19.72 5.65 0.80
CA ASP A 144 -18.98 6.62 1.59
C ASP A 144 -19.16 6.33 3.08
N CYS A 145 -18.30 5.46 3.61
CA CYS A 145 -18.26 5.09 5.03
C CYS A 145 -17.61 6.16 5.93
N SER A 146 -17.11 7.25 5.33
CA SER A 146 -16.58 8.41 6.04
C SER A 146 -17.60 9.57 6.13
N CYS A 147 -18.85 9.32 5.72
CA CYS A 147 -19.89 10.33 5.85
C CYS A 147 -20.22 10.56 7.33
N HIS A 148 -20.28 11.83 7.74
CA HIS A 148 -20.69 12.24 9.07
C HIS A 148 -22.12 12.81 9.05
N GLU A 149 -22.86 12.67 10.15
CA GLU A 149 -24.16 13.34 10.33
C GLU A 149 -23.96 14.86 10.44
N SER A 150 -22.96 15.26 11.21
CA SER A 150 -22.54 16.63 11.46
C SER A 150 -21.04 16.66 11.76
N PRO A 151 -20.37 17.83 11.69
CA PRO A 151 -18.92 17.92 11.86
C PRO A 151 -18.36 17.36 13.18
N HIS A 152 -19.19 17.19 14.21
CA HIS A 152 -18.79 16.71 15.54
C HIS A 152 -19.24 15.28 15.84
N LYS A 153 -19.86 14.59 14.88
CA LYS A 153 -20.38 13.24 15.05
C LYS A 153 -19.53 12.24 14.26
N ALA A 154 -19.31 11.06 14.84
CA ALA A 154 -18.50 10.02 14.24
C ALA A 154 -19.13 9.46 12.96
N SER A 155 -18.30 9.16 11.96
CA SER A 155 -18.64 8.32 10.81
C SER A 155 -18.42 6.84 11.14
N LEU A 156 -18.88 5.94 10.28
CA LEU A 156 -18.59 4.51 10.42
C LEU A 156 -17.08 4.26 10.49
N ASN A 157 -16.29 4.90 9.62
CA ASN A 157 -14.84 4.72 9.62
C ASN A 157 -14.14 5.22 10.90
N ASP A 158 -14.69 6.23 11.59
CA ASP A 158 -14.10 6.71 12.86
C ASP A 158 -14.35 5.75 14.03
N CYS A 159 -15.45 5.00 13.98
CA CYS A 159 -15.80 3.99 14.98
C CYS A 159 -15.07 2.66 14.77
N LEU A 160 -14.49 2.44 13.59
CA LEU A 160 -13.75 1.23 13.24
C LEU A 160 -12.25 1.42 13.49
N MET A 161 -11.58 0.34 13.87
CA MET A 161 -10.14 0.35 14.07
C MET A 161 -9.45 0.60 12.72
N SER A 162 -8.57 1.62 12.69
CA SER A 162 -7.65 1.82 11.60
C SER A 162 -6.45 0.89 11.79
N VAL A 163 -6.61 -0.37 11.39
CA VAL A 163 -5.53 -1.35 11.45
C VAL A 163 -4.75 -1.28 10.15
N PRO A 164 -3.41 -1.12 10.19
CA PRO A 164 -2.59 -1.23 9.00
C PRO A 164 -2.90 -2.56 8.30
N PRO A 165 -3.15 -2.56 6.98
CA PRO A 165 -3.38 -3.81 6.27
C PRO A 165 -2.14 -4.69 6.45
N MET A 166 -2.34 -5.94 6.88
CA MET A 166 -1.25 -6.89 7.07
C MET A 166 -0.76 -7.35 5.69
N LEU A 167 0.01 -6.49 5.03
CA LEU A 167 0.54 -6.70 3.69
C LEU A 167 1.90 -7.38 3.79
N ASN A 168 2.13 -8.31 2.88
CA ASN A 168 3.45 -8.85 2.67
C ASN A 168 4.36 -7.77 2.09
N ASP A 169 5.65 -7.86 2.43
CA ASP A 169 6.67 -6.98 1.88
C ASP A 169 6.69 -7.11 0.35
N LEU A 170 6.31 -6.02 -0.33
CA LEU A 170 6.23 -5.95 -1.76
C LEU A 170 7.60 -6.21 -2.41
N THR A 171 8.68 -5.76 -1.77
CA THR A 171 10.05 -5.95 -2.28
C THR A 171 10.42 -7.43 -2.24
N GLY A 172 10.15 -8.10 -1.13
CA GLY A 172 10.32 -9.54 -0.98
C GLY A 172 9.50 -10.34 -2.00
N ILE A 173 8.24 -9.95 -2.23
CA ILE A 173 7.39 -10.58 -3.26
C ILE A 173 8.00 -10.41 -4.64
N LEU A 174 8.40 -9.19 -5.02
CA LEU A 174 9.00 -8.90 -6.31
C LEU A 174 10.34 -9.62 -6.51
N ALA A 175 11.16 -9.74 -5.46
CA ALA A 175 12.40 -10.49 -5.49
C ALA A 175 12.15 -11.98 -5.71
N ARG A 176 11.23 -12.60 -4.95
CA ARG A 176 10.82 -14.00 -5.12
C ARG A 176 10.20 -14.26 -6.50
N PHE A 177 9.39 -13.34 -7.00
CA PHE A 177 8.80 -13.43 -8.33
C PHE A 177 9.86 -13.43 -9.46
N ARG A 178 10.98 -12.73 -9.26
CA ARG A 178 12.08 -12.66 -10.24
C ARG A 178 13.16 -13.72 -10.04
N LEU A 179 13.10 -14.47 -8.96
CA LEU A 179 14.17 -15.40 -8.56
C LEU A 179 14.24 -16.63 -9.47
N HIS A 180 13.09 -17.12 -9.94
CA HIS A 180 13.03 -18.40 -10.64
C HIS A 180 12.61 -18.29 -12.11
N LYS A 181 12.87 -19.36 -12.87
CA LYS A 181 12.64 -19.44 -14.33
C LYS A 181 11.17 -19.31 -14.74
N HIS A 182 10.27 -19.85 -13.94
CA HIS A 182 8.88 -20.07 -14.28
C HIS A 182 7.98 -19.17 -13.43
N ALA A 183 7.54 -18.04 -13.98
CA ALA A 183 6.78 -17.01 -13.27
C ALA A 183 5.28 -17.21 -13.44
N VAL A 184 4.50 -16.91 -12.40
CA VAL A 184 3.03 -17.01 -12.42
C VAL A 184 2.38 -15.87 -11.65
N THR A 185 1.29 -15.34 -12.21
CA THR A 185 0.43 -14.35 -11.55
C THR A 185 -1.04 -14.74 -11.66
N THR A 186 -1.83 -14.38 -10.66
CA THR A 186 -3.29 -14.59 -10.62
C THR A 186 -3.94 -13.62 -9.64
N ASP A 187 -5.22 -13.29 -9.83
CA ASP A 187 -6.02 -12.49 -8.90
C ASP A 187 -7.14 -13.30 -8.22
N ILE A 188 -7.46 -12.93 -6.98
CA ILE A 188 -8.63 -13.42 -6.27
C ILE A 188 -9.85 -12.61 -6.74
N GLU A 189 -10.78 -13.28 -7.41
CA GLU A 189 -11.98 -12.64 -7.92
C GLU A 189 -12.81 -12.02 -6.79
N LYS A 190 -12.93 -10.69 -6.82
CA LYS A 190 -13.83 -9.92 -5.94
C LYS A 190 -13.64 -10.31 -4.47
N ALA A 191 -12.39 -10.43 -4.04
CA ALA A 191 -11.99 -11.03 -2.76
C ALA A 191 -12.84 -10.59 -1.55
N PHE A 192 -13.06 -9.29 -1.36
CA PHE A 192 -13.89 -8.76 -0.26
C PHE A 192 -15.33 -9.30 -0.24
N LEU A 193 -15.94 -9.46 -1.42
CA LEU A 193 -17.33 -9.90 -1.55
C LEU A 193 -17.51 -11.39 -1.29
N ASN A 194 -16.42 -12.14 -1.11
CA ASN A 194 -16.45 -13.55 -0.73
C ASN A 194 -16.41 -13.75 0.80
N VAL A 195 -16.21 -12.69 1.59
CA VAL A 195 -16.28 -12.71 3.05
C VAL A 195 -17.64 -12.16 3.49
N GLU A 196 -18.45 -12.98 4.16
CA GLU A 196 -19.71 -12.54 4.75
C GLU A 196 -19.47 -11.62 5.95
N LEU A 197 -20.38 -10.69 6.14
CA LEU A 197 -20.43 -9.83 7.31
C LEU A 197 -21.35 -10.46 8.35
N ASP A 198 -20.90 -10.47 9.60
CA ASP A 198 -21.71 -10.93 10.74
C ASP A 198 -23.04 -10.17 10.80
N LYS A 199 -24.12 -10.88 11.16
CA LYS A 199 -25.49 -10.34 11.20
C LYS A 199 -25.59 -9.10 12.09
N GLU A 200 -24.84 -9.04 13.17
CA GLU A 200 -24.81 -7.91 14.11
C GLU A 200 -24.24 -6.62 13.48
N ASP A 201 -23.42 -6.74 12.43
CA ASP A 201 -22.74 -5.60 11.80
C ASP A 201 -23.37 -5.20 10.46
N ARG A 202 -24.35 -5.95 9.94
CA ARG A 202 -24.98 -5.61 8.64
C ARG A 202 -25.74 -4.29 8.68
N ASP A 203 -26.37 -3.97 9.80
CA ASP A 203 -27.24 -2.80 9.92
C ASP A 203 -26.50 -1.45 9.95
N VAL A 204 -25.17 -1.47 10.07
CA VAL A 204 -24.35 -0.25 9.93
C VAL A 204 -23.94 0.04 8.48
N THR A 205 -24.34 -0.82 7.55
CA THR A 205 -24.01 -0.72 6.11
C THR A 205 -25.23 -0.38 5.25
N ARG A 206 -26.28 0.20 5.85
CA ARG A 206 -27.55 0.44 5.15
C ARG A 206 -27.42 1.53 4.10
N PHE A 207 -28.16 1.43 3.01
CA PHE A 207 -28.24 2.47 2.00
C PHE A 207 -29.62 2.47 1.32
N PHE A 208 -29.97 3.58 0.67
CA PHE A 208 -31.26 3.74 0.00
C PHE A 208 -31.15 3.50 -1.50
N TRP A 209 -32.12 2.84 -2.08
CA TRP A 209 -32.25 2.77 -3.53
C TRP A 209 -33.71 2.75 -3.97
N LEU A 210 -33.94 3.02 -5.26
CA LEU A 210 -35.27 2.94 -5.88
C LEU A 210 -35.86 1.54 -5.75
N SER A 211 -37.16 1.46 -5.45
CA SER A 211 -37.91 0.19 -5.44
C SER A 211 -38.08 -0.39 -6.84
N ASP A 212 -38.28 0.47 -7.84
CA ASP A 212 -38.16 0.15 -9.26
C ASP A 212 -37.02 0.98 -9.88
N PRO A 213 -35.88 0.36 -10.25
CA PRO A 213 -34.77 1.08 -10.89
C PRO A 213 -35.11 1.73 -12.24
N SER A 214 -36.22 1.35 -12.87
CA SER A 214 -36.69 1.92 -14.14
C SER A 214 -37.53 3.18 -13.94
N ASP A 215 -38.09 3.34 -12.73
CA ASP A 215 -38.92 4.48 -12.35
C ASP A 215 -38.18 5.35 -11.32
N PRO A 216 -37.64 6.50 -11.74
CA PRO A 216 -36.89 7.39 -10.85
C PRO A 216 -37.76 8.11 -9.80
N ASP A 217 -39.08 8.03 -9.91
CA ASP A 217 -40.03 8.56 -8.93
C ASP A 217 -40.56 7.46 -7.98
N SER A 218 -40.11 6.21 -8.17
CA SER A 218 -40.47 5.10 -7.30
C SER A 218 -39.97 5.30 -5.87
N PRO A 219 -40.70 4.77 -4.86
CA PRO A 219 -40.33 4.96 -3.47
C PRO A 219 -38.96 4.35 -3.17
N LEU A 220 -38.22 5.00 -2.27
CA LEU A 220 -36.95 4.50 -1.78
C LEU A 220 -37.16 3.33 -0.82
N ILE A 221 -36.32 2.31 -0.99
CA ILE A 221 -36.22 1.15 -0.11
C ILE A 221 -34.81 1.04 0.46
N THR A 222 -34.71 0.43 1.64
CA THR A 222 -33.44 0.24 2.33
C THR A 222 -32.84 -1.12 1.98
N TYR A 223 -31.58 -1.10 1.58
CA TYR A 223 -30.71 -2.26 1.43
C TYR A 223 -29.62 -2.24 2.50
N ARG A 224 -29.01 -3.39 2.78
CA ARG A 224 -27.80 -3.52 3.60
C ARG A 224 -26.86 -4.56 2.99
N PHE A 225 -25.56 -4.47 3.30
CA PHE A 225 -24.60 -5.47 2.86
C PHE A 225 -24.65 -6.73 3.72
N ARG A 226 -24.52 -7.88 3.06
CA ARG A 226 -24.31 -9.20 3.68
C ARG A 226 -22.85 -9.61 3.69
N VAL A 227 -22.00 -8.89 2.97
CA VAL A 227 -20.58 -9.19 2.75
C VAL A 227 -19.74 -7.97 3.09
N VAL A 228 -18.45 -8.16 3.32
CA VAL A 228 -17.51 -7.07 3.54
C VAL A 228 -17.49 -6.16 2.30
N LEU A 229 -17.97 -4.93 2.46
CA LEU A 229 -18.05 -3.96 1.36
C LEU A 229 -16.72 -3.25 1.13
N PHE A 230 -16.59 -2.65 -0.05
CA PHE A 230 -15.51 -1.71 -0.34
C PHE A 230 -15.88 -0.32 0.20
N GLY A 231 -15.00 0.28 0.99
CA GLY A 231 -15.17 1.64 1.51
C GLY A 231 -14.89 1.81 2.99
N THR A 232 -14.82 0.71 3.75
CA THR A 232 -14.38 0.77 5.16
C THR A 232 -12.86 0.75 5.25
N THR A 233 -12.30 1.46 6.23
CA THR A 233 -10.85 1.49 6.48
C THR A 233 -10.29 0.09 6.79
N CYS A 234 -11.10 -0.77 7.40
CA CYS A 234 -10.72 -2.11 7.82
C CYS A 234 -10.96 -3.21 6.77
N SER A 235 -11.65 -2.98 5.65
CA SER A 235 -11.95 -4.06 4.68
C SER A 235 -10.68 -4.81 4.21
N PRO A 236 -9.58 -4.12 3.85
CA PRO A 236 -8.30 -4.76 3.50
C PRO A 236 -7.76 -5.68 4.60
N TYR A 237 -7.82 -5.21 5.85
CA TYR A 237 -7.37 -5.99 7.01
C TYR A 237 -8.24 -7.25 7.19
N ILE A 238 -9.57 -7.12 7.15
CA ILE A 238 -10.50 -8.24 7.32
C ILE A 238 -10.23 -9.34 6.28
N LEU A 239 -10.03 -8.95 5.03
CA LEU A 239 -9.71 -9.90 3.96
C LEU A 239 -8.39 -10.63 4.25
N ASN A 240 -7.33 -9.89 4.57
CA ASN A 240 -6.03 -10.50 4.85
C ASN A 240 -6.09 -11.43 6.06
N ALA A 241 -6.70 -11.01 7.17
CA ALA A 241 -6.86 -11.86 8.35
C ALA A 241 -7.67 -13.14 8.03
N THR A 242 -8.69 -13.03 7.17
CA THR A 242 -9.49 -14.18 6.72
C THR A 242 -8.64 -15.16 5.90
N LEU A 243 -7.85 -14.68 4.95
CA LEU A 243 -6.97 -15.51 4.12
C LEU A 243 -5.87 -16.15 4.96
N MET A 244 -5.29 -15.42 5.91
CA MET A 244 -4.25 -15.92 6.80
C MET A 244 -4.79 -17.03 7.71
N LYS A 245 -5.99 -16.84 8.27
CA LYS A 245 -6.69 -17.90 9.00
C LYS A 245 -6.94 -19.12 8.11
N HIS A 246 -7.36 -18.92 6.86
CA HIS A 246 -7.58 -20.01 5.92
C HIS A 246 -6.30 -20.82 5.63
N PHE A 247 -5.17 -20.14 5.42
CA PHE A 247 -3.88 -20.77 5.20
C PHE A 247 -3.37 -21.50 6.45
N LYS A 248 -3.50 -20.91 7.66
CA LYS A 248 -3.16 -21.54 8.94
C LYS A 248 -3.96 -22.84 9.19
N LEU A 249 -5.24 -22.86 8.81
CA LEU A 249 -6.11 -24.04 8.96
C LEU A 249 -5.82 -25.13 7.92
N ASN A 250 -5.19 -24.78 6.80
CA ASN A 250 -4.91 -25.69 5.68
C ASN A 250 -3.41 -25.71 5.35
N SER A 251 -2.57 -25.82 6.38
CA SER A 251 -1.12 -25.76 6.27
C SER A 251 -0.57 -26.79 5.29
N CYS A 252 -0.01 -26.31 4.19
CA CYS A 252 0.69 -27.10 3.18
C CYS A 252 1.72 -26.22 2.45
N LYS A 253 2.58 -26.82 1.62
CA LYS A 253 3.60 -26.07 0.85
C LYS A 253 2.96 -24.94 0.03
N THR A 254 1.84 -25.19 -0.63
CA THR A 254 1.11 -24.21 -1.43
C THR A 254 0.51 -23.09 -0.58
N ALA A 255 -0.01 -23.40 0.61
CA ALA A 255 -0.52 -22.40 1.55
C ALA A 255 0.60 -21.46 2.04
N GLU A 256 1.80 -21.99 2.34
CA GLU A 256 2.94 -21.17 2.73
C GLU A 256 3.44 -20.27 1.59
N ILE A 257 3.42 -20.74 0.34
CA ILE A 257 3.72 -19.89 -0.82
C ILE A 257 2.70 -18.75 -0.91
N LEU A 258 1.41 -19.08 -0.92
CA LEU A 258 0.34 -18.06 -0.99
C LEU A 258 0.42 -17.06 0.16
N LYS A 259 0.73 -17.53 1.37
CA LYS A 259 0.88 -16.69 2.54
C LYS A 259 1.96 -15.62 2.36
N ASN A 260 3.06 -15.94 1.67
CA ASN A 260 4.18 -15.03 1.46
C ASN A 260 4.06 -14.20 0.17
N ASP A 261 3.36 -14.73 -0.85
CA ASP A 261 3.35 -14.17 -2.21
C ASP A 261 2.04 -13.45 -2.57
N LEU A 262 1.07 -13.44 -1.66
CA LEU A 262 -0.15 -12.66 -1.79
C LEU A 262 0.11 -11.18 -1.46
N TYR A 263 -0.29 -10.29 -2.36
CA TYR A 263 -0.33 -8.86 -2.16
C TYR A 263 -1.73 -8.32 -2.43
N VAL A 264 -2.47 -8.01 -1.36
CA VAL A 264 -3.89 -7.65 -1.40
C VAL A 264 -4.71 -8.76 -2.05
N ASP A 265 -5.09 -8.63 -3.32
CA ASP A 265 -5.87 -9.57 -4.11
C ASP A 265 -5.05 -10.28 -5.19
N ASN A 266 -3.76 -9.94 -5.37
CA ASN A 266 -2.90 -10.54 -6.39
C ASN A 266 -1.90 -11.52 -5.78
N VAL A 267 -1.66 -12.63 -6.44
CA VAL A 267 -0.59 -13.58 -6.10
C VAL A 267 0.49 -13.47 -7.17
N LEU A 268 1.75 -13.28 -6.74
CA LEU A 268 2.91 -13.23 -7.61
C LEU A 268 3.96 -14.22 -7.11
N SER A 269 4.18 -15.30 -7.85
CA SER A 269 5.15 -16.31 -7.47
C SER A 269 5.98 -16.79 -8.66
N SER A 270 7.06 -17.52 -8.38
CA SER A 270 7.87 -18.15 -9.41
C SER A 270 8.45 -19.49 -8.93
N PHE A 271 8.79 -20.37 -9.87
CA PHE A 271 9.25 -21.73 -9.63
C PHE A 271 10.48 -22.07 -10.49
N TRP A 272 11.35 -22.97 -10.01
CA TRP A 272 12.47 -23.48 -10.82
C TRP A 272 12.02 -24.57 -11.79
N ASP A 273 11.11 -25.42 -11.33
CA ASP A 273 10.58 -26.57 -12.07
C ASP A 273 9.13 -26.31 -12.51
N GLU A 274 8.84 -26.61 -13.78
CA GLU A 274 7.51 -26.41 -14.36
C GLU A 274 6.47 -27.34 -13.73
N LYS A 275 6.85 -28.56 -13.29
CA LYS A 275 5.90 -29.47 -12.64
C LYS A 275 5.48 -28.95 -11.27
N GLU A 276 6.39 -28.34 -10.51
CA GLU A 276 6.05 -27.65 -9.26
C GLU A 276 5.10 -26.47 -9.50
N MET A 277 5.31 -25.68 -10.56
CA MET A 277 4.40 -24.60 -10.95
C MET A 277 2.99 -25.13 -11.27
N LEU A 278 2.89 -26.20 -12.07
CA LEU A 278 1.61 -26.82 -12.41
C LEU A 278 0.91 -27.45 -11.21
N LYS A 279 1.68 -28.00 -10.27
CA LYS A 279 1.16 -28.50 -9.00
C LYS A 279 0.60 -27.34 -8.17
N PHE A 280 1.35 -26.25 -8.03
CA PHE A 280 0.91 -25.03 -7.35
C PHE A 280 -0.39 -24.48 -7.98
N TYR A 281 -0.48 -24.41 -9.31
CA TYR A 281 -1.68 -23.96 -10.02
C TYR A 281 -2.94 -24.74 -9.59
N ARG A 282 -2.87 -26.07 -9.53
CA ARG A 282 -4.02 -26.91 -9.14
C ARG A 282 -4.31 -26.79 -7.64
N GLU A 283 -3.29 -26.96 -6.81
CA GLU A 283 -3.45 -26.96 -5.36
C GLU A 283 -3.92 -25.61 -4.82
N SER A 284 -3.45 -24.49 -5.38
CA SER A 284 -3.83 -23.15 -4.92
C SER A 284 -5.29 -22.85 -5.22
N ARG A 285 -5.79 -23.32 -6.37
CA ARG A 285 -7.21 -23.20 -6.75
C ARG A 285 -8.10 -24.03 -5.84
N ASP A 286 -7.74 -25.29 -5.61
CA ASP A 286 -8.50 -26.17 -4.72
C ASP A 286 -8.47 -25.68 -3.27
N LEU A 287 -7.33 -25.15 -2.82
CA LEU A 287 -7.19 -24.54 -1.50
C LEU A 287 -8.14 -23.35 -1.35
N LEU A 288 -8.00 -22.33 -2.20
CA LEU A 288 -8.81 -21.11 -2.08
C LEU A 288 -10.30 -21.36 -2.37
N ALA A 289 -10.64 -22.29 -3.26
CA ALA A 289 -12.03 -22.66 -3.53
C ALA A 289 -12.73 -23.25 -2.29
N ARG A 290 -12.01 -24.00 -1.45
CA ARG A 290 -12.54 -24.46 -0.15
C ARG A 290 -12.89 -23.28 0.76
N GLY A 291 -12.10 -22.22 0.73
CA GLY A 291 -12.39 -20.97 1.45
C GLY A 291 -13.46 -20.07 0.81
N GLY A 292 -14.03 -20.46 -0.33
CA GLY A 292 -14.98 -19.64 -1.08
C GLY A 292 -14.33 -18.57 -1.97
N PHE A 293 -13.02 -18.65 -2.20
CA PHE A 293 -12.26 -17.72 -3.02
C PHE A 293 -11.92 -18.34 -4.39
N ASN A 294 -12.18 -17.60 -5.46
CA ASN A 294 -11.90 -18.06 -6.83
C ASN A 294 -10.67 -17.34 -7.40
N LEU A 295 -9.66 -18.10 -7.81
CA LEU A 295 -8.49 -17.56 -8.53
C LEU A 295 -8.76 -17.49 -10.03
N ARG A 296 -8.46 -16.34 -10.63
CA ARG A 296 -8.65 -16.08 -12.06
C ARG A 296 -7.49 -15.24 -12.63
N SER A 297 -7.64 -14.86 -13.90
CA SER A 297 -6.68 -14.05 -14.66
C SER A 297 -5.26 -14.61 -14.58
N TRP A 298 -5.14 -15.93 -14.70
CA TRP A 298 -3.87 -16.60 -14.65
C TRP A 298 -2.99 -16.16 -15.82
N THR A 299 -1.75 -15.84 -15.51
CA THR A 299 -0.73 -15.44 -16.49
C THR A 299 0.58 -16.10 -16.12
N SER A 300 1.33 -16.57 -17.13
CA SER A 300 2.61 -17.25 -16.93
C SER A 300 3.49 -17.13 -18.18
N ASN A 301 4.80 -17.31 -18.00
CA ASN A 301 5.71 -17.58 -19.12
C ASN A 301 5.78 -19.08 -19.51
N SER A 302 5.02 -19.96 -18.85
CA SER A 302 4.83 -21.36 -19.25
C SER A 302 3.65 -21.51 -20.20
N THR A 303 3.91 -22.03 -21.40
CA THR A 303 2.87 -22.34 -22.39
C THR A 303 1.93 -23.43 -21.88
N GLU A 304 2.42 -24.38 -21.10
CA GLU A 304 1.61 -25.48 -20.57
C GLU A 304 0.61 -24.98 -19.50
N LEU A 305 1.03 -24.11 -18.58
CA LEU A 305 0.11 -23.51 -17.62
C LEU A 305 -0.96 -22.68 -18.34
N LEU A 306 -0.56 -21.86 -19.32
CA LEU A 306 -1.51 -21.03 -20.09
C LEU A 306 -2.54 -21.91 -20.83
N ARG A 307 -2.11 -23.04 -21.41
CA ARG A 307 -3.01 -24.00 -22.06
C ARG A 307 -4.03 -24.59 -21.08
N LEU A 308 -3.58 -25.00 -19.89
CA LEU A 308 -4.47 -25.52 -18.85
C LEU A 308 -5.47 -24.45 -18.38
N ALA A 309 -4.97 -23.26 -18.03
CA ALA A 309 -5.81 -22.14 -17.63
C ALA A 309 -6.80 -21.70 -18.71
N GLN A 310 -6.44 -21.83 -20.00
CA GLN A 310 -7.35 -21.61 -21.12
C GLN A 310 -8.47 -22.64 -21.20
N SER A 311 -8.14 -23.92 -21.07
CA SER A 311 -9.14 -25.00 -21.09
C SER A 311 -10.14 -24.87 -19.95
N GLU A 312 -9.70 -24.32 -18.82
CA GLU A 312 -10.51 -24.12 -17.62
C GLU A 312 -11.14 -22.71 -17.55
N LYS A 313 -10.95 -21.89 -18.59
CA LYS A 313 -11.51 -20.52 -18.73
C LYS A 313 -11.09 -19.55 -17.61
N CYS A 314 -9.85 -19.67 -17.12
CA CYS A 314 -9.32 -18.88 -16.00
C CYS A 314 -8.18 -17.91 -16.40
N ILE A 315 -7.86 -17.74 -17.69
CA ILE A 315 -6.86 -16.78 -18.21
C ILE A 315 -7.41 -15.35 -18.30
N GLU A 316 -6.50 -14.38 -18.19
CA GLU A 316 -6.78 -12.98 -18.53
C GLU A 316 -6.86 -12.84 -20.06
N ARG A 317 -7.91 -12.18 -20.58
CA ARG A 317 -8.11 -12.00 -22.04
C ARG A 317 -7.36 -10.79 -22.60
N ASP A 318 -6.71 -9.99 -21.75
CA ASP A 318 -6.10 -8.74 -22.15
C ASP A 318 -4.59 -8.92 -22.38
N THR A 319 -4.12 -8.59 -23.59
CA THR A 319 -2.71 -8.67 -24.00
C THR A 319 -1.80 -7.61 -23.36
N ASN A 320 -2.34 -6.70 -22.54
CA ASN A 320 -1.60 -5.65 -21.84
C ASN A 320 -1.54 -5.90 -20.33
N ILE A 321 -1.00 -7.05 -19.95
CA ILE A 321 -0.93 -7.46 -18.54
C ILE A 321 0.07 -6.57 -17.80
N LYS A 322 -0.42 -5.90 -16.76
CA LYS A 322 0.40 -5.07 -15.88
C LYS A 322 0.55 -5.78 -14.55
N ILE A 323 1.76 -6.20 -14.23
CA ILE A 323 2.12 -6.70 -12.91
C ILE A 323 2.48 -5.48 -12.05
N LEU A 324 1.64 -5.15 -11.07
CA LEU A 324 1.89 -4.05 -10.11
C LEU A 324 2.21 -2.71 -10.82
N GLY A 325 1.57 -2.46 -11.96
CA GLY A 325 1.77 -1.25 -12.77
C GLY A 325 2.85 -1.37 -13.86
N LEU A 326 3.66 -2.43 -13.88
CA LEU A 326 4.68 -2.70 -14.90
C LEU A 326 4.15 -3.64 -15.97
N ARG A 327 4.34 -3.30 -17.26
CA ARG A 327 3.91 -4.16 -18.37
C ARG A 327 4.76 -5.43 -18.40
N TRP A 328 4.10 -6.59 -18.36
CA TRP A 328 4.74 -7.88 -18.59
C TRP A 328 4.51 -8.32 -20.04
N ASN A 329 5.59 -8.60 -20.75
CA ASN A 329 5.52 -9.28 -22.05
C ASN A 329 5.80 -10.76 -21.82
N GLU A 330 4.79 -11.60 -22.05
CA GLU A 330 4.85 -13.06 -21.91
C GLU A 330 5.87 -13.72 -22.86
N SER A 331 6.17 -13.06 -23.99
CA SER A 331 7.18 -13.51 -24.96
C SER A 331 8.59 -13.11 -24.51
N ASN A 332 9.32 -14.06 -23.91
CA ASN A 332 10.75 -13.93 -23.59
C ASN A 332 11.65 -13.75 -24.83
N GLU A 333 11.13 -13.92 -26.05
CA GLU A 333 11.93 -13.94 -27.27
C GLU A 333 12.59 -12.59 -27.62
N ASN A 334 12.10 -11.47 -27.06
CA ASN A 334 12.59 -10.12 -27.43
C ASN A 334 13.15 -9.28 -26.27
N GLN A 335 13.15 -9.76 -25.02
CA GLN A 335 13.79 -9.07 -23.90
C GLN A 335 15.16 -9.67 -23.60
N LYS A 336 16.17 -9.27 -24.39
CA LYS A 336 17.58 -9.51 -24.04
C LYS A 336 18.01 -8.46 -23.04
N TRP A 337 18.08 -8.83 -21.76
CA TRP A 337 18.75 -8.02 -20.75
C TRP A 337 20.23 -7.90 -21.13
N ARG A 338 20.73 -6.67 -21.25
CA ARG A 338 22.12 -6.38 -21.59
C ARG A 338 22.72 -5.53 -20.47
N TYR A 339 24.00 -5.74 -20.23
CA TYR A 339 24.75 -4.92 -19.29
C TYR A 339 24.78 -3.46 -19.79
N CYS A 340 24.39 -2.53 -18.91
CA CYS A 340 24.64 -1.11 -19.09
C CYS A 340 25.85 -0.75 -18.22
N PRO A 341 26.95 -0.25 -18.81
CA PRO A 341 28.09 0.25 -18.05
C PRO A 341 27.68 1.28 -16.99
N THR A 342 28.32 1.24 -15.82
CA THR A 342 28.02 2.12 -14.67
C THR A 342 28.07 3.61 -15.03
N ASP A 343 29.04 4.01 -15.84
CA ASP A 343 29.22 5.37 -16.34
C ASP A 343 28.14 5.81 -17.35
N ALA A 344 27.44 4.85 -17.94
CA ALA A 344 26.32 5.05 -18.86
C ALA A 344 24.96 4.74 -18.21
N ASN A 345 24.90 4.42 -16.92
CA ASN A 345 23.63 4.13 -16.24
C ASN A 345 23.02 5.42 -15.66
N PRO A 346 21.95 5.99 -16.23
CA PRO A 346 21.35 7.21 -15.70
C PRO A 346 20.86 7.06 -14.26
N ALA A 347 20.45 5.85 -13.83
CA ALA A 347 20.00 5.61 -12.46
C ALA A 347 21.11 5.88 -11.42
N ASP A 348 22.39 5.69 -11.80
CA ASP A 348 23.52 5.90 -10.90
C ASP A 348 23.72 7.38 -10.53
N LEU A 349 23.21 8.32 -11.33
CA LEU A 349 23.29 9.76 -11.03
C LEU A 349 22.51 10.14 -9.78
N LEU A 350 21.37 9.47 -9.54
CA LEU A 350 20.56 9.72 -8.35
C LEU A 350 21.01 8.87 -7.16
N THR A 351 21.40 7.62 -7.38
CA THR A 351 21.82 6.72 -6.28
C THR A 351 23.19 7.11 -5.71
N ARG A 352 24.09 7.69 -6.51
CA ARG A 352 25.42 8.16 -6.06
C ARG A 352 25.47 9.64 -5.69
N GLY A 353 24.38 10.37 -5.97
CA GLY A 353 24.22 11.79 -5.66
C GLY A 353 24.76 12.72 -6.75
N ILE A 354 23.94 13.72 -7.10
CA ILE A 354 24.27 14.79 -8.05
C ILE A 354 23.66 16.11 -7.57
N THR A 355 24.37 17.22 -7.78
CA THR A 355 23.83 18.55 -7.43
C THR A 355 22.71 18.97 -8.39
N GLY A 356 21.70 19.68 -7.90
CA GLY A 356 20.56 20.11 -8.73
C GLY A 356 20.95 20.91 -9.98
N THR A 357 21.99 21.75 -9.87
CA THR A 357 22.54 22.50 -11.01
C THR A 357 23.18 21.62 -12.09
N LYS A 358 23.82 20.52 -11.69
CA LYS A 358 24.37 19.52 -12.62
C LYS A 358 23.29 18.60 -13.17
N PHE A 359 22.26 18.32 -12.38
CA PHE A 359 21.14 17.46 -12.77
C PHE A 359 20.31 18.09 -13.90
N ILE A 360 19.93 19.37 -13.78
CA ILE A 360 19.10 20.07 -14.78
C ILE A 360 19.75 20.07 -16.17
N ASN A 361 21.08 20.09 -16.22
CA ASN A 361 21.86 20.07 -17.46
C ASN A 361 22.40 18.67 -17.82
N ASN A 362 21.95 17.61 -17.13
CA ASN A 362 22.52 16.28 -17.31
C ASN A 362 21.92 15.57 -18.53
N ARG A 363 22.68 15.52 -19.62
CA ARG A 363 22.23 14.88 -20.87
C ARG A 363 21.98 13.37 -20.71
N LEU A 364 22.79 12.66 -19.93
CA LEU A 364 22.64 11.22 -19.70
C LEU A 364 21.30 10.88 -19.03
N TRP A 365 20.86 11.69 -18.06
CA TRP A 365 19.56 11.50 -17.40
C TRP A 365 18.38 11.71 -18.35
N PHE A 366 18.38 12.82 -19.10
CA PHE A 366 17.24 13.19 -19.95
C PHE A 366 17.20 12.47 -21.31
N HIS A 367 18.35 12.01 -21.81
CA HIS A 367 18.46 11.44 -23.15
C HIS A 367 19.02 10.01 -23.19
N GLY A 368 19.50 9.50 -22.05
CA GLY A 368 20.20 8.21 -22.00
C GLY A 368 21.58 8.26 -22.66
N PRO A 369 22.28 7.10 -22.70
CA PRO A 369 23.56 6.99 -23.39
C PRO A 369 23.43 7.19 -24.88
N GLU A 370 24.42 7.81 -25.52
CA GLU A 370 24.37 8.08 -26.97
C GLU A 370 24.23 6.80 -27.81
N TRP A 371 24.77 5.69 -27.32
CA TRP A 371 24.67 4.40 -28.01
C TRP A 371 23.29 3.75 -27.90
N ILE A 372 22.36 4.20 -27.04
CA ILE A 372 21.09 3.51 -26.83
C ILE A 372 20.20 3.50 -28.09
N THR A 373 20.32 4.53 -28.92
CA THR A 373 19.54 4.71 -30.15
C THR A 373 20.08 3.89 -31.32
N ASP A 374 21.37 3.57 -31.34
CA ASP A 374 22.02 2.81 -32.40
C ASP A 374 22.48 1.42 -31.91
N LYS A 375 21.76 0.38 -32.34
CA LYS A 375 22.04 -1.02 -32.00
C LYS A 375 23.45 -1.48 -32.38
N THR A 376 24.10 -0.84 -33.34
CA THR A 376 25.48 -1.19 -33.75
C THR A 376 26.52 -0.71 -32.73
N GLN A 377 26.18 0.32 -31.95
CA GLN A 377 27.03 0.91 -30.91
C GLN A 377 26.77 0.32 -29.52
N TRP A 378 25.83 -0.62 -29.42
CA TRP A 378 25.51 -1.24 -28.14
C TRP A 378 26.73 -1.97 -27.59
N PRO A 379 27.00 -1.86 -26.27
CA PRO A 379 28.07 -2.61 -25.63
C PRO A 379 27.99 -4.09 -26.00
N THR A 380 29.08 -4.62 -26.55
CA THR A 380 29.18 -6.04 -26.89
C THR A 380 29.30 -6.85 -25.61
N TRP A 381 28.37 -7.77 -25.44
CA TRP A 381 28.43 -8.76 -24.39
C TRP A 381 29.18 -9.98 -24.93
N SER A 382 30.41 -10.21 -24.49
CA SER A 382 31.12 -11.48 -24.69
C SER A 382 30.58 -12.51 -23.70
N GLY A 383 29.29 -12.83 -23.81
CA GLY A 383 28.69 -13.93 -23.08
C GLY A 383 29.13 -15.24 -23.70
N ASN A 384 30.32 -15.73 -23.33
CA ASN A 384 30.78 -17.10 -23.54
C ASN A 384 32.05 -17.44 -22.74
N GLU A 385 32.19 -16.88 -21.54
CA GLU A 385 32.94 -17.56 -20.48
C GLU A 385 32.02 -17.60 -19.26
N ILE A 386 31.12 -18.59 -19.23
CA ILE A 386 31.02 -19.34 -18.00
C ILE A 386 32.39 -20.00 -17.91
N VAL A 387 33.35 -19.31 -17.29
CA VAL A 387 34.41 -20.06 -16.64
C VAL A 387 33.63 -20.96 -15.70
N GLU A 388 33.71 -22.28 -15.91
CA GLU A 388 33.44 -23.26 -14.87
C GLU A 388 34.45 -23.00 -13.75
N ASN A 389 34.35 -21.85 -13.10
CA ASN A 389 34.90 -21.64 -11.80
C ASN A 389 33.93 -22.39 -10.90
N GLU A 390 34.30 -23.63 -10.60
CA GLU A 390 33.81 -24.37 -9.43
C GLU A 390 33.94 -23.56 -8.13
N ASN A 391 34.58 -22.39 -8.16
CA ASN A 391 34.39 -21.33 -7.19
C ASN A 391 33.08 -20.56 -7.46
N ILE A 392 31.95 -21.21 -7.16
CA ILE A 392 30.92 -20.50 -6.39
C ILE A 392 31.69 -19.84 -5.25
N MET A 393 31.56 -18.53 -5.05
CA MET A 393 31.94 -17.95 -3.77
C MET A 393 31.03 -18.60 -2.73
N GLU A 394 31.45 -19.77 -2.23
CA GLU A 394 31.27 -20.10 -0.84
C GLU A 394 31.66 -18.84 -0.10
N ILE A 395 30.70 -18.25 0.62
CA ILE A 395 30.98 -17.24 1.61
C ILE A 395 32.05 -17.88 2.50
N PRO A 396 33.31 -17.41 2.49
CA PRO A 396 34.35 -18.05 3.26
C PRO A 396 34.01 -17.82 4.73
N THR A 397 33.60 -18.86 5.43
CA THR A 397 33.43 -18.91 6.89
C THR A 397 34.76 -18.88 7.64
N ASN A 398 35.86 -18.45 7.01
CA ASN A 398 37.17 -18.40 7.66
C ASN A 398 37.61 -16.96 7.89
N GLU A 399 37.43 -16.56 9.14
CA GLU A 399 38.19 -15.59 9.88
C GLU A 399 39.68 -15.61 9.49
N THR A 400 40.13 -14.66 8.68
CA THR A 400 41.53 -14.18 8.67
C THR A 400 41.62 -12.88 7.88
N SER A 401 40.91 -11.85 8.36
CA SER A 401 41.38 -10.48 8.11
C SER A 401 42.39 -10.15 9.19
N GLU A 402 43.56 -9.71 8.77
CA GLU A 402 44.61 -9.16 9.62
C GLU A 402 43.99 -8.26 10.69
N LYS A 403 44.12 -8.68 11.94
CA LYS A 403 43.71 -7.86 13.08
C LYS A 403 44.66 -6.69 13.16
N GLN A 404 44.34 -5.59 12.49
CA GLN A 404 44.75 -4.29 12.98
C GLN A 404 44.11 -4.13 14.37
N HIS A 405 44.89 -4.40 15.41
CA HIS A 405 44.54 -4.07 16.77
C HIS A 405 44.46 -2.54 16.88
N VAL A 406 43.31 -1.96 16.54
CA VAL A 406 42.98 -0.59 16.93
C VAL A 406 42.60 -0.66 18.39
N LEU A 407 43.52 -0.22 19.25
CA LEU A 407 43.25 -0.03 20.67
C LEU A 407 42.20 1.06 20.83
N LEU A 408 40.94 0.68 20.97
CA LEU A 408 39.84 1.59 21.28
C LEU A 408 39.92 1.98 22.76
N THR A 409 40.59 3.09 23.05
CA THR A 409 40.40 3.76 24.34
C THR A 409 39.02 4.41 24.34
N SER A 410 38.04 3.79 25.00
CA SER A 410 36.78 4.46 25.34
C SER A 410 37.07 5.54 26.39
N GLN A 411 37.47 6.72 25.94
CA GLN A 411 37.14 7.91 26.71
C GLN A 411 35.67 8.21 26.47
N LYS A 412 34.83 8.06 27.51
CA LYS A 412 33.52 8.70 27.57
C LYS A 412 33.76 10.20 27.40
N ARG A 413 33.74 10.69 26.16
CA ARG A 413 33.51 12.12 25.92
C ARG A 413 32.07 12.35 26.33
N GLN A 414 31.90 13.20 27.33
CA GLN A 414 30.60 13.73 27.70
C GLN A 414 30.06 14.46 26.46
N GLU A 415 29.14 13.83 25.72
CA GLU A 415 28.55 14.46 24.54
C GLU A 415 27.54 15.52 25.00
N PHE A 416 27.90 16.78 24.76
CA PHE A 416 27.02 17.94 24.84
C PHE A 416 26.30 18.10 23.50
N GLY A 417 25.21 17.35 23.30
CA GLY A 417 24.32 17.53 22.15
C GLY A 417 23.15 18.45 22.47
N ILE A 418 22.61 19.12 21.45
CA ILE A 418 21.47 20.05 21.60
C ILE A 418 20.22 19.37 22.19
N HIS A 419 20.07 18.06 21.99
CA HIS A 419 19.01 17.21 22.54
C HIS A 419 18.98 17.18 24.09
N LYS A 420 20.08 17.54 24.77
CA LYS A 420 20.09 17.68 26.25
C LYS A 420 19.61 19.04 26.74
N ILE A 421 19.61 20.04 25.86
CA ILE A 421 19.21 21.42 26.18
C ILE A 421 17.77 21.67 25.71
N MET A 422 17.38 21.03 24.60
CA MET A 422 16.04 21.10 24.03
C MET A 422 15.44 19.70 23.95
N ASP A 423 14.37 19.52 24.71
CA ASP A 423 13.54 18.32 24.71
C ASP A 423 12.60 18.33 23.49
N ILE A 424 12.76 17.34 22.60
CA ILE A 424 12.05 17.25 21.31
C ILE A 424 10.55 17.03 21.54
N GLU A 425 10.17 16.31 22.59
CA GLU A 425 8.77 15.93 22.86
C GLU A 425 7.89 17.13 23.23
N ARG A 426 8.49 18.29 23.53
CA ARG A 426 7.77 19.53 23.86
C ARG A 426 7.26 20.31 22.65
N TYR A 427 7.57 19.87 21.44
CA TYR A 427 7.24 20.57 20.21
C TYR A 427 6.34 19.73 19.31
N SER A 428 5.12 20.21 19.05
CA SER A 428 4.14 19.55 18.18
C SER A 428 4.38 19.75 16.67
N SER A 429 5.46 20.46 16.29
CA SER A 429 5.79 20.73 14.89
C SER A 429 7.29 20.96 14.70
N LEU A 430 7.86 20.27 13.70
CA LEU A 430 9.26 20.41 13.29
C LEU A 430 9.61 21.85 12.91
N LYS A 431 8.69 22.58 12.27
CA LYS A 431 8.89 23.99 11.92
C LYS A 431 9.05 24.87 13.16
N THR A 432 8.27 24.59 14.20
CA THR A 432 8.37 25.30 15.49
C THR A 432 9.68 24.96 16.19
N LEU A 433 10.05 23.68 16.24
CA LEU A 433 11.33 23.22 16.81
C LEU A 433 12.52 23.93 16.17
N ILE A 434 12.62 23.90 14.83
CA ILE A 434 13.74 24.50 14.08
C ILE A 434 13.82 26.01 14.31
N ARG A 435 12.69 26.73 14.30
CA ARG A 435 12.68 28.18 14.54
C ARG A 435 13.12 28.52 15.97
N VAL A 436 12.64 27.78 16.96
CA VAL A 436 13.04 27.97 18.36
C VAL A 436 14.53 27.69 18.53
N THR A 437 15.04 26.61 17.92
CA THR A 437 16.48 26.31 17.90
C THR A 437 17.31 27.43 17.27
N ALA A 438 16.86 27.99 16.14
CA ALA A 438 17.55 29.10 15.48
C ALA A 438 17.59 30.36 16.36
N TYR A 439 16.50 30.70 17.06
CA TYR A 439 16.49 31.81 18.02
C TYR A 439 17.42 31.57 19.22
N VAL A 440 17.46 30.34 19.75
CA VAL A 440 18.37 29.97 20.86
C VAL A 440 19.83 30.11 20.42
N MET A 441 20.18 29.63 19.22
CA MET A 441 21.53 29.78 18.66
C MET A 441 21.90 31.26 18.47
N ARG A 442 20.99 32.07 17.91
CA ARG A 442 21.18 33.51 17.76
C ARG A 442 21.36 34.19 19.11
N PHE A 443 20.58 33.81 20.13
CA PHE A 443 20.71 34.35 21.47
C PHE A 443 22.10 34.07 22.06
N ILE A 444 22.59 32.84 21.94
CA ILE A 444 23.95 32.46 22.37
C ILE A 444 25.01 33.30 21.64
N GLN A 445 24.84 33.52 20.34
CA GLN A 445 25.76 34.35 19.56
C GLN A 445 25.71 35.82 19.99
N ASN A 446 24.52 36.38 20.20
CA ASN A 446 24.33 37.76 20.69
C ASN A 446 24.93 37.98 22.09
N CYS A 447 24.93 36.96 22.95
CA CYS A 447 25.57 37.02 24.27
C CYS A 447 27.09 37.20 24.19
N LYS A 448 27.72 36.86 23.06
CA LYS A 448 29.16 37.03 22.80
C LYS A 448 29.50 38.38 22.15
N LEU A 449 28.49 39.18 21.82
CA LEU A 449 28.63 40.45 21.09
C LEU A 449 28.31 41.66 21.99
N ALA A 450 28.96 42.79 21.70
CA ALA A 450 28.63 44.09 22.27
C ALA A 450 27.20 44.48 21.89
N ARG A 451 26.53 45.28 22.74
CA ARG A 451 25.10 45.57 22.58
C ARG A 451 24.75 46.22 21.24
N SER A 452 25.67 46.97 20.64
CA SER A 452 25.53 47.61 19.33
C SER A 452 25.46 46.61 18.16
N ASP A 453 26.05 45.43 18.32
CA ASP A 453 26.29 44.48 17.22
C ASP A 453 25.34 43.27 17.28
N ARG A 454 24.35 43.31 18.18
CA ARG A 454 23.39 42.22 18.38
C ARG A 454 22.29 42.27 17.34
N THR A 455 21.97 41.11 16.77
CA THR A 455 20.88 40.98 15.79
C THR A 455 19.56 40.71 16.52
N LEU A 456 18.59 41.63 16.38
CA LEU A 456 17.26 41.55 17.01
C LEU A 456 16.11 41.48 15.97
N SER A 457 16.43 41.35 14.69
CA SER A 457 15.47 41.26 13.58
C SER A 457 14.87 39.85 13.45
N GLU A 458 14.08 39.60 12.40
CA GLU A 458 13.57 38.26 12.07
C GLU A 458 14.69 37.24 11.77
N LEU A 459 14.38 35.94 11.85
CA LEU A 459 15.33 34.87 11.50
C LEU A 459 15.66 34.90 10.01
N THR A 460 16.94 34.75 9.67
CA THR A 460 17.38 34.58 8.29
C THR A 460 17.23 33.13 7.85
N VAL A 461 17.20 32.92 6.53
CA VAL A 461 17.16 31.57 5.93
C VAL A 461 18.38 30.75 6.36
N ASN A 462 19.56 31.37 6.45
CA ASN A 462 20.79 30.69 6.85
C ASN A 462 20.72 30.17 8.30
N GLU A 463 20.11 30.91 9.22
CA GLU A 463 19.97 30.46 10.62
C GLU A 463 18.97 29.31 10.76
N ILE A 464 17.90 29.33 9.95
CA ILE A 464 16.95 28.23 9.89
C ILE A 464 17.63 26.98 9.30
N GLN A 465 18.42 27.13 8.23
CA GLN A 465 19.19 26.02 7.64
C GLN A 465 20.24 25.48 8.63
N HIS A 466 20.95 26.33 9.35
CA HIS A 466 21.94 25.92 10.33
C HIS A 466 21.30 25.16 11.51
N ALA A 467 20.16 25.63 12.01
CA ALA A 467 19.38 24.92 13.03
C ALA A 467 18.90 23.55 12.52
N THR A 468 18.46 23.48 11.26
CA THR A 468 18.02 22.24 10.62
C THR A 468 19.16 21.23 10.52
N LEU A 469 20.32 21.66 10.02
CA LEU A 469 21.51 20.81 9.90
C LEU A 469 22.00 20.31 11.26
N THR A 470 21.89 21.14 12.31
CA THR A 470 22.28 20.74 13.66
C THR A 470 21.43 19.59 14.20
N TRP A 471 20.11 19.63 13.97
CA TRP A 471 19.21 18.54 14.35
C TRP A 471 19.47 17.27 13.54
N ILE A 472 19.66 17.39 12.22
CA ILE A 472 20.02 16.26 11.37
C ILE A 472 21.30 15.60 11.86
N GLN A 473 22.36 16.38 12.12
CA GLN A 473 23.62 15.86 12.65
C GLN A 473 23.47 15.23 14.03
N THR A 474 22.56 15.75 14.86
CA THR A 474 22.31 15.21 16.21
C THR A 474 21.60 13.86 16.14
N VAL A 475 20.56 13.73 15.31
CA VAL A 475 19.85 12.46 15.07
C VAL A 475 20.76 11.45 14.39
N GLN A 476 21.55 11.88 13.41
CA GLN A 476 22.55 11.02 12.76
C GLN A 476 23.56 10.49 13.78
N LYS A 477 23.99 11.30 14.75
CA LYS A 477 24.91 10.85 15.81
C LYS A 477 24.26 9.93 16.83
N SER A 478 22.97 10.11 17.16
CA SER A 478 22.27 9.23 18.11
C SER A 478 21.91 7.88 17.50
N GLU A 479 21.48 7.86 16.23
CA GLU A 479 21.01 6.66 15.55
C GLU A 479 22.15 5.86 14.88
N TYR A 480 23.19 6.53 14.38
CA TYR A 480 24.27 5.91 13.61
C TYR A 480 25.62 5.92 14.34
N ILE A 481 25.65 5.43 15.58
CA ILE A 481 26.88 5.30 16.40
C ILE A 481 27.99 4.46 15.69
N MET A 482 27.70 3.74 14.60
CA MET A 482 28.65 2.79 14.03
C MET A 482 28.95 2.87 12.51
N LYS A 483 28.51 3.87 11.73
CA LYS A 483 28.79 3.85 10.26
C LYS A 483 29.19 5.11 9.51
N CYS A 484 29.30 6.30 10.11
CA CYS A 484 29.60 7.51 9.33
C CYS A 484 30.79 8.33 9.85
N LEU A 485 31.99 7.76 9.81
CA LEU A 485 33.24 8.53 9.89
C LEU A 485 33.79 8.97 8.51
N ILE A 486 33.01 8.80 7.43
CA ILE A 486 33.49 9.06 6.05
C ILE A 486 33.15 10.47 5.52
N ILE A 487 32.27 11.25 6.16
CA ILE A 487 31.86 12.58 5.64
C ILE A 487 32.41 13.73 6.50
N SER A 488 33.69 13.68 6.87
CA SER A 488 34.36 14.83 7.50
C SER A 488 35.62 15.32 6.79
N THR A 489 35.93 14.80 5.60
CA THR A 489 37.04 15.29 4.79
C THR A 489 36.56 15.56 3.37
N ASN A 490 36.00 16.76 3.17
CA ASN A 490 36.09 17.59 1.96
C ASN A 490 34.96 18.62 1.99
N LEU A 491 35.17 19.69 2.77
CA LEU A 491 34.62 21.02 2.49
C LEU A 491 35.77 22.01 2.58
#